data_AF-A0A3B9XPJ2-F1
#
_entry.id   AF-A0A3B9XPJ2-F1
#
_cell.length_a   1.000
_cell.length_b   1.000
_cell.length_c   1.000
_cell.angle_alpha   90.00
_cell.angle_beta   90.00
_cell.angle_gamma   90.00
#
_symmetry.space_group_name_H-M   'P 1'
#
loop_
_entity.id
_entity.type
_entity.pdbx_description
1 polymer ?
#
loop_
_entity_poly.entity_id
_entity_poly.type
_entity_poly.pdbx_seq_one_letter_code
_entity_poly.pdbx_strand_id
1 'polypeptide(L)'
;DQVDEFGLHTKRHEACFGAMLWLADEGFLRYGATIRQEGVDQAYLTAKGLIKLSTIINAPLTETPAQDLPSFEAQERLTMIEHMRRAVQSQSSEQITQVMRMFFTELDEHQGR
;
A
#
# COMPACT_ATOMS: atom_id res chain seq x y z
N ASP A 1 -7.16 20.51 3.43
CA ASP A 1 -7.14 20.44 1.96
C ASP A 1 -7.09 21.85 1.42
N GLN A 2 -6.21 22.13 0.46
CA GLN A 2 -6.11 23.47 -0.13
C GLN A 2 -6.72 23.38 -1.52
N VAL A 3 -7.97 23.82 -1.66
CA VAL A 3 -8.59 23.98 -2.98
C VAL A 3 -7.82 25.03 -3.77
N ASP A 4 -7.77 24.86 -5.09
CA ASP A 4 -7.18 25.86 -5.95
C ASP A 4 -8.00 27.16 -5.95
N GLU A 5 -7.53 28.15 -6.68
CA GLU A 5 -8.15 29.46 -6.84
C GLU A 5 -9.59 29.43 -7.41
N PHE A 6 -10.06 28.29 -7.90
CA PHE A 6 -11.42 28.08 -8.40
C PHE A 6 -12.28 27.21 -7.49
N GLY A 7 -11.77 26.82 -6.31
CA GLY A 7 -12.47 25.92 -5.41
C GLY A 7 -12.43 24.45 -5.85
N LEU A 8 -11.59 24.09 -6.82
CA LEU A 8 -11.40 22.72 -7.27
C LEU A 8 -10.37 22.00 -6.39
N HIS A 9 -10.62 20.71 -6.17
CA HIS A 9 -9.70 19.86 -5.43
C HIS A 9 -8.38 19.72 -6.19
N THR A 10 -7.27 19.65 -5.45
CA THR A 10 -5.96 19.50 -6.11
C THR A 10 -5.89 18.19 -6.90
N LYS A 11 -5.16 18.17 -8.02
CA LYS A 11 -4.91 16.93 -8.81
C LYS A 11 -4.43 15.76 -7.94
N ARG A 12 -3.69 16.04 -6.86
CA ARG A 12 -3.23 15.04 -5.89
C ARG A 12 -4.39 14.43 -5.11
N HIS A 13 -5.37 15.23 -4.72
CA HIS A 13 -6.58 14.76 -4.05
C HIS A 13 -7.40 13.85 -4.96
N GLU A 14 -7.66 14.29 -6.20
CA GLU A 14 -8.39 13.48 -7.20
C GLU A 14 -7.69 12.16 -7.51
N ALA A 15 -6.35 12.18 -7.66
CA ALA A 15 -5.56 10.97 -7.86
C ALA A 15 -5.64 10.00 -6.66
N CYS A 16 -5.61 10.53 -5.43
CA CYS A 16 -5.77 9.71 -4.23
C CYS A 16 -7.16 9.08 -4.15
N PHE A 17 -8.21 9.86 -4.41
CA PHE A 17 -9.58 9.36 -4.43
C PHE A 17 -9.75 8.27 -5.50
N GLY A 18 -9.25 8.50 -6.71
CA GLY A 18 -9.25 7.49 -7.78
C GLY A 18 -8.49 6.22 -7.39
N ALA A 19 -7.34 6.33 -6.71
CA ALA A 19 -6.61 5.17 -6.22
C ALA A 19 -7.39 4.37 -5.18
N MET A 20 -8.12 5.04 -4.27
CA MET A 20 -8.97 4.37 -3.28
C MET A 20 -10.12 3.59 -3.93
N LEU A 21 -10.76 4.17 -4.95
CA LEU A 21 -11.81 3.49 -5.72
C LEU A 21 -11.25 2.27 -6.45
N TRP A 22 -10.11 2.42 -7.14
CA TRP A 22 -9.47 1.30 -7.83
C TRP A 22 -9.06 0.17 -6.86
N LEU A 23 -8.51 0.49 -5.68
CA LEU A 23 -8.20 -0.52 -4.67
C LEU A 23 -9.44 -1.27 -4.16
N ALA A 24 -10.62 -0.62 -4.18
CA ALA A 24 -11.88 -1.27 -3.87
C ALA A 24 -12.32 -2.22 -5.00
N ASP A 25 -12.20 -1.80 -6.25
CA ASP A 25 -12.51 -2.61 -7.44
C ASP A 25 -11.63 -3.86 -7.50
N GLU A 26 -10.35 -3.74 -7.16
CA GLU A 26 -9.41 -4.86 -7.03
C GLU A 26 -9.66 -5.72 -5.79
N GLY A 27 -10.58 -5.32 -4.91
CA GLY A 27 -10.97 -6.05 -3.71
C GLY A 27 -9.94 -6.00 -2.57
N PHE A 28 -9.01 -5.05 -2.57
CA PHE A 28 -8.05 -4.86 -1.48
C PHE A 28 -8.65 -4.12 -0.28
N LEU A 29 -9.63 -3.25 -0.51
CA LEU A 29 -10.39 -2.58 0.52
C LEU A 29 -11.89 -2.62 0.22
N ARG A 30 -12.70 -2.27 1.21
CA ARG A 30 -14.12 -1.94 1.06
C ARG A 30 -14.37 -0.60 1.74
N TYR A 31 -15.42 0.08 1.30
CA TYR A 31 -15.89 1.31 1.91
C TYR A 31 -17.42 1.30 1.97
N GLY A 32 -18.00 2.08 2.90
CA GLY A 32 -19.45 2.12 3.10
C GLY A 32 -20.16 2.93 2.02
N ALA A 33 -19.72 4.16 1.81
CA ALA A 33 -20.23 5.06 0.78
C ALA A 33 -19.15 6.05 0.35
N THR A 34 -19.35 6.71 -0.78
CA THR A 34 -18.56 7.91 -1.11
C THR A 34 -19.20 9.14 -0.48
N ILE A 35 -18.38 10.06 -0.01
CA ILE A 35 -18.81 11.40 0.40
C ILE A 35 -18.72 12.26 -0.86
N ARG A 36 -19.81 12.31 -1.63
CA ARG A 36 -19.85 12.96 -2.95
C ARG A 36 -18.73 12.40 -3.85
N GLN A 37 -17.95 13.28 -4.50
CA GLN A 37 -16.73 12.94 -5.24
C GLN A 37 -15.47 13.32 -4.46
N GLU A 38 -15.57 13.40 -3.13
CA GLU A 38 -14.54 13.98 -2.27
C GLU A 38 -13.83 12.94 -1.40
N GLY A 39 -14.40 11.76 -1.23
CA GLY A 39 -13.76 10.75 -0.40
C GLY A 39 -14.59 9.49 -0.21
N VAL A 40 -14.01 8.55 0.52
CA VAL A 40 -14.67 7.31 0.95
C VAL A 40 -14.94 7.37 2.46
N ASP A 41 -16.12 6.95 2.87
CA ASP A 41 -16.47 6.79 4.29
C ASP A 41 -16.32 5.32 4.72
N GLN A 42 -15.89 5.11 5.96
CA GLN A 42 -15.75 3.80 6.58
C GLN A 42 -14.93 2.81 5.74
N ALA A 43 -13.74 3.23 5.30
CA ALA A 43 -12.84 2.36 4.55
C ALA A 43 -12.12 1.35 5.48
N TYR A 44 -12.10 0.08 5.08
CA TYR A 44 -11.41 -0.99 5.80
C TYR A 44 -10.79 -2.00 4.84
N LEU A 45 -9.70 -2.64 5.28
CA LEU A 45 -9.02 -3.68 4.51
C LEU A 45 -9.90 -4.93 4.40
N THR A 46 -9.85 -5.58 3.23
CA THR A 46 -10.37 -6.94 3.10
C THR A 46 -9.36 -7.95 3.63
N ALA A 47 -9.78 -9.21 3.80
CA ALA A 47 -8.85 -10.30 4.07
C ALA A 47 -7.74 -10.40 3.00
N LYS A 48 -8.08 -10.20 1.71
CA LYS A 48 -7.11 -10.16 0.60
C LYS A 48 -6.06 -9.07 0.83
N GLY A 49 -6.49 -7.85 1.12
CA GLY A 49 -5.58 -6.72 1.37
C GLY A 49 -4.72 -6.94 2.61
N LEU A 50 -5.33 -7.37 3.72
CA LEU A 50 -4.62 -7.60 4.98
C LEU A 50 -3.55 -8.70 4.83
N ILE A 51 -3.93 -9.87 4.30
CA ILE A 51 -3.00 -10.99 4.09
C ILE A 51 -1.81 -10.51 3.26
N LYS A 52 -2.09 -9.85 2.14
CA LYS A 52 -1.08 -9.37 1.19
C LYS A 52 -0.09 -8.38 1.80
N LEU A 53 -0.57 -7.48 2.67
CA LEU A 53 0.28 -6.54 3.41
C LEU A 53 1.08 -7.21 4.53
N SER A 54 0.53 -8.26 5.14
CA SER A 54 1.17 -9.00 6.23
C SER A 54 2.14 -10.11 5.76
N THR A 55 2.13 -10.46 4.47
CA THR A 55 3.02 -11.49 3.91
C THR A 55 4.49 -11.13 4.16
N ILE A 56 5.26 -12.09 4.65
CA ILE A 56 6.71 -11.99 4.81
C ILE A 56 7.37 -12.11 3.44
N ILE A 57 8.20 -11.14 3.11
CA ILE A 57 8.95 -11.08 1.85
C ILE A 57 10.44 -11.20 2.18
N ASN A 58 11.05 -12.30 1.77
CA ASN A 58 12.48 -12.56 2.01
C ASN A 58 13.39 -12.00 0.89
N ALA A 59 12.89 -11.05 0.11
CA ALA A 59 13.62 -10.41 -0.99
C ALA A 59 14.21 -9.06 -0.53
N PRO A 60 15.40 -8.68 -1.02
CA PRO A 60 16.05 -7.43 -0.64
C PRO A 60 15.46 -6.21 -1.38
N LEU A 61 14.16 -5.94 -1.18
CA LEU A 61 13.43 -4.86 -1.87
C LEU A 61 13.78 -3.47 -1.36
N THR A 62 14.20 -3.40 -0.10
CA THR A 62 14.59 -2.16 0.58
C THR A 62 15.78 -2.44 1.45
N GLU A 63 16.59 -1.42 1.72
CA GLU A 63 17.64 -1.52 2.73
C GLU A 63 17.03 -1.97 4.05
N THR A 64 17.49 -3.12 4.55
CA THR A 64 17.12 -3.59 5.89
C THR A 64 18.10 -2.94 6.85
N PRO A 65 17.64 -2.14 7.83
CA PRO A 65 18.56 -1.57 8.81
C PRO A 65 19.35 -2.71 9.47
N ALA A 66 20.67 -2.68 9.39
CA ALA A 66 21.52 -3.63 10.09
C ALA A 66 21.31 -3.45 11.60
N GLN A 67 20.62 -4.40 12.25
CA GLN A 67 20.37 -4.34 13.69
C GLN A 67 20.41 -5.75 14.29
N ASP A 68 21.15 -5.88 15.39
CA ASP A 68 21.14 -7.02 16.32
C ASP A 68 19.78 -7.08 17.05
N LEU A 69 18.71 -7.39 16.31
CA LEU A 69 17.36 -7.52 16.85
C LEU A 69 17.06 -8.97 17.23
N PRO A 70 16.20 -9.21 18.24
CA PRO A 70 15.58 -10.50 18.45
C PRO A 70 14.85 -10.99 17.18
N SER A 71 14.84 -12.31 16.96
CA SER A 71 14.35 -12.93 15.71
C SER A 71 12.90 -12.58 15.35
N PHE A 72 12.02 -12.38 16.34
CA PHE A 72 10.63 -11.99 16.11
C PHE A 72 10.51 -10.57 15.53
N GLU A 73 11.25 -9.60 16.08
CA GLU A 73 11.27 -8.23 15.57
C GLU A 73 11.88 -8.15 14.17
N ALA A 74 12.87 -9.01 13.89
CA ALA A 74 13.45 -9.14 12.55
C ALA A 74 12.43 -9.66 11.52
N GLN A 75 11.53 -10.57 11.90
CA GLN A 75 10.49 -11.10 11.00
C GLN A 75 9.38 -10.10 10.70
N GLU A 76 8.92 -9.34 11.71
CA GLU A 76 7.92 -8.28 11.50
C GLU A 76 8.42 -7.24 10.49
N ARG A 77 9.74 -7.01 10.50
CA ARG A 77 10.43 -6.10 9.59
C ARG A 77 10.52 -6.56 8.13
N LEU A 78 10.08 -7.78 7.83
CA LEU A 78 10.05 -8.37 6.49
C LEU A 78 8.65 -8.38 5.88
N THR A 79 7.64 -7.85 6.58
CA THR A 79 6.29 -7.77 6.03
C THR A 79 6.24 -6.83 4.82
N MET A 80 5.38 -7.14 3.84
CA MET A 80 5.19 -6.31 2.64
C MET A 80 4.89 -4.84 2.99
N ILE A 81 4.05 -4.59 4.01
CA ILE A 81 3.75 -3.23 4.46
C ILE A 81 4.99 -2.49 4.98
N GLU A 82 5.93 -3.19 5.62
CA GLU A 82 7.14 -2.59 6.13
C GLU A 82 8.12 -2.24 5.01
N HIS A 83 8.24 -3.10 3.99
CA HIS A 83 8.97 -2.74 2.76
C HIS A 83 8.36 -1.50 2.07
N MET A 84 7.03 -1.41 1.98
CA MET A 84 6.36 -0.22 1.44
C MET A 84 6.66 1.04 2.26
N ARG A 85 6.60 0.95 3.60
CA ARG A 85 6.91 2.08 4.48
C ARG A 85 8.32 2.59 4.27
N ARG A 86 9.31 1.70 4.21
CA ARG A 86 10.72 2.08 3.98
C ARG A 86 10.92 2.72 2.62
N ALA A 87 10.33 2.17 1.56
CA ALA A 87 10.46 2.73 0.21
C ALA A 87 9.85 4.15 0.11
N VAL A 88 8.72 4.41 0.78
CA VAL A 88 8.13 5.75 0.84
C VAL A 88 8.98 6.70 1.70
N GLN A 89 9.48 6.24 2.85
CA GLN A 89 10.33 7.05 3.74
C GLN A 89 11.67 7.40 3.09
N SER A 90 12.27 6.48 2.32
CA SER A 90 13.53 6.72 1.59
C SER A 90 13.37 7.67 0.41
N GLN A 91 12.13 7.97 0.00
CA GLN A 91 11.82 8.76 -1.21
C GLN A 91 12.47 8.20 -2.48
N SER A 92 12.78 6.90 -2.50
CA SER A 92 13.43 6.22 -3.62
C SER A 92 12.39 5.66 -4.59
N SER A 93 12.26 6.30 -5.76
CA SER A 93 11.39 5.82 -6.84
C SER A 93 11.73 4.40 -7.29
N GLU A 94 13.02 4.01 -7.20
CA GLU A 94 13.47 2.65 -7.52
C GLU A 94 12.91 1.64 -6.51
N GLN A 95 13.08 1.89 -5.20
CA GLN A 95 12.55 1.00 -4.16
C GLN A 95 11.02 0.93 -4.21
N ILE A 96 10.35 2.05 -4.43
CA ILE A 96 8.88 2.06 -4.61
C ILE A 96 8.48 1.16 -5.78
N THR A 97 9.19 1.26 -6.92
CA THR A 97 8.91 0.44 -8.09
C THR A 97 9.12 -1.06 -7.79
N GLN A 98 10.20 -1.43 -7.11
CA GLN A 98 10.50 -2.82 -6.77
C GLN A 98 9.43 -3.40 -5.83
N VAL A 99 9.07 -2.67 -4.78
CA VAL A 99 8.05 -3.11 -3.81
C VAL A 99 6.67 -3.24 -4.47
N MET A 100 6.27 -2.28 -5.30
CA MET A 100 4.97 -2.37 -5.98
C MET A 100 4.92 -3.52 -7.00
N ARG A 101 6.01 -3.78 -7.75
CA ARG A 101 6.09 -4.97 -8.61
C ARG A 101 5.91 -6.22 -7.79
N MET A 102 6.63 -6.34 -6.68
CA MET A 102 6.53 -7.51 -5.82
C MET A 102 5.12 -7.71 -5.25
N PHE A 103 4.50 -6.62 -4.80
CA PHE A 103 3.11 -6.64 -4.34
C PHE A 103 2.21 -7.23 -5.41
N PHE A 104 2.30 -6.79 -6.66
CA PHE A 104 1.39 -7.32 -7.69
C PHE A 104 1.75 -8.71 -8.19
N THR A 105 3.01 -9.18 -8.12
CA THR A 105 3.42 -10.46 -8.72
C THR A 105 3.38 -11.68 -7.78
N GLU A 106 3.79 -11.58 -6.51
CA GLU A 106 4.03 -12.76 -5.64
C GLU A 106 2.78 -13.57 -5.26
N LEU A 107 1.58 -13.02 -5.44
CA LEU A 107 0.35 -13.63 -4.89
C LEU A 107 -0.67 -14.07 -5.93
N ASP A 108 -0.44 -13.79 -7.21
CA ASP A 108 -1.21 -14.43 -8.29
C ASP A 108 -0.84 -15.91 -8.39
N GLU A 109 0.38 -16.30 -8.02
CA GLU A 109 0.84 -17.69 -8.01
C GLU A 109 0.10 -18.57 -6.98
N HIS A 110 -0.44 -17.98 -5.91
CA HIS A 110 -1.16 -18.70 -4.86
C HIS A 110 -2.65 -18.92 -5.15
N GLN A 111 -3.22 -18.23 -6.15
CA GLN A 111 -4.62 -18.46 -6.58
C GLN A 111 -4.72 -19.47 -7.74
N GLY A 112 -3.59 -19.91 -8.30
CA GLY A 112 -3.52 -20.85 -9.42
C GLY A 112 -3.12 -22.30 -9.06
N ARG A 113 -3.07 -22.67 -7.78
CA ARG A 113 -2.79 -24.04 -7.32
C ARG A 113 -3.96 -24.64 -6.55
#